data_AF-A0A661SK92-F1
#
_entry.id   AF-A0A661SK92-F1
#
_cell.length_a   1.000
_cell.length_b   1.000
_cell.length_c   1.000
_cell.angle_alpha   90.00
_cell.angle_beta   90.00
_cell.angle_gamma   90.00
#
_symmetry.space_group_name_H-M   'P 1'
#
loop_
_entity.id
_entity.type
_entity.pdbx_description
1 polymer ?
#
loop_
_entity_poly.entity_id
_entity_poly.type
_entity_poly.pdbx_seq_one_letter_code
_entity_poly.pdbx_strand_id
1 'polypeptide(L)'
;MSFLRKQVAPAGLANPAGRQAVRICQSEPSVGGDKETDEKMKEQDKMEGFTLIETLVAMMVLSVALVVILQLFSGGLKAGRLSEQYTAAVFHAREKMEEILLVEELTDEVLEGDFDDEFKWKAEIVFLEPPEEEKAETQFDTFNIRVEVNWNEGERKKHFEISTLKITGKSTEKKKAKSGA
;
A
#
# COMPACT_ATOMS: atom_id res chain seq x y z
N MET A 1 14.84 -51.04 15.56
CA MET A 1 15.08 -50.59 14.17
C MET A 1 15.62 -49.17 14.27
N SER A 2 16.87 -48.87 14.63
CA SER A 2 18.16 -49.37 14.14
C SER A 2 18.21 -49.47 12.62
N PHE A 3 18.87 -48.52 11.96
CA PHE A 3 20.07 -48.79 11.15
C PHE A 3 20.80 -47.49 10.80
N LEU A 4 22.02 -47.38 11.33
CA LEU A 4 23.09 -46.48 10.89
C LEU A 4 23.57 -46.87 9.48
N ARG A 5 24.14 -45.91 8.74
CA ARG A 5 25.33 -46.20 7.94
C ARG A 5 26.39 -45.10 8.06
N LYS A 6 27.54 -45.57 8.56
CA LYS A 6 28.88 -45.00 8.72
C LYS A 6 29.52 -44.89 7.32
N GLN A 7 29.99 -43.71 6.89
CA GLN A 7 31.40 -43.23 6.88
C GLN A 7 32.29 -43.83 5.77
N VAL A 8 33.08 -42.99 5.08
CA VAL A 8 34.55 -43.06 4.88
C VAL A 8 35.03 -41.86 4.03
N ALA A 9 35.95 -41.07 4.59
CA ALA A 9 36.98 -40.25 3.92
C ALA A 9 38.34 -40.99 4.10
N PRO A 10 39.53 -40.60 3.58
CA PRO A 10 39.97 -39.27 3.08
C PRO A 10 41.06 -39.28 1.95
N ALA A 11 41.62 -38.09 1.65
CA ALA A 11 43.06 -37.78 1.47
C ALA A 11 43.45 -37.02 0.17
N GLY A 12 44.29 -35.98 0.35
CA GLY A 12 45.21 -35.45 -0.68
C GLY A 12 44.94 -34.01 -1.12
N LEU A 13 45.28 -32.98 -0.34
CA LEU A 13 46.56 -32.23 -0.32
C LEU A 13 46.64 -31.02 -1.30
N ALA A 14 47.16 -29.93 -0.71
CA ALA A 14 47.93 -28.84 -1.31
C ALA A 14 47.18 -27.64 -1.95
N ASN A 15 46.96 -26.64 -1.09
CA ASN A 15 47.22 -25.24 -1.39
C ASN A 15 48.74 -25.07 -1.66
N PRO A 16 49.18 -24.21 -2.60
CA PRO A 16 49.64 -22.91 -2.12
C PRO A 16 49.30 -21.73 -3.05
N ALA A 17 48.86 -20.65 -2.41
CA ALA A 17 49.02 -19.29 -2.87
C ALA A 17 50.48 -18.98 -3.22
N GLY A 18 50.68 -18.17 -4.26
CA GLY A 18 51.94 -17.42 -4.44
C GLY A 18 52.51 -17.46 -5.84
N ARG A 19 52.20 -16.44 -6.65
CA ARG A 19 53.12 -15.34 -6.99
C ARG A 19 52.61 -14.62 -8.24
N GLN A 20 52.36 -13.33 -8.06
CA GLN A 20 52.35 -12.36 -9.15
C GLN A 20 53.68 -12.48 -9.91
N ALA A 21 53.61 -12.86 -11.18
CA ALA A 21 54.70 -12.65 -12.11
C ALA A 21 54.38 -11.36 -12.88
N VAL A 22 54.88 -10.25 -12.34
CA VAL A 22 55.01 -8.99 -13.07
C VAL A 22 55.87 -9.26 -14.30
N ARG A 23 55.27 -9.33 -15.49
CA ARG A 23 56.02 -9.34 -16.75
C ARG A 23 56.53 -7.93 -16.98
N ILE A 24 57.76 -7.68 -16.55
CA ILE A 24 58.54 -6.52 -16.97
C ILE A 24 58.79 -6.67 -18.48
N CYS A 25 58.30 -5.70 -19.24
CA CYS A 25 58.68 -5.51 -20.64
C CYS A 25 60.18 -5.23 -20.69
N GLN A 26 60.95 -6.17 -21.24
CA GLN A 26 62.26 -5.87 -21.83
C GLN A 26 62.24 -6.30 -23.29
N SER A 27 62.14 -5.31 -24.17
CA SER A 27 62.59 -5.31 -25.57
C SER A 27 63.83 -4.39 -25.57
N GLU A 28 65.02 -4.73 -26.06
CA GLU A 28 65.48 -5.12 -27.41
C GLU A 28 67.02 -5.38 -27.34
N PRO A 29 67.82 -5.60 -28.43
CA PRO A 29 67.56 -6.22 -29.75
C PRO A 29 68.60 -7.28 -30.20
N SER A 30 68.21 -8.05 -31.23
CA SER A 30 68.96 -8.48 -32.43
C SER A 30 70.36 -9.10 -32.32
N VAL A 31 70.53 -10.32 -32.86
CA VAL A 31 71.35 -10.63 -34.06
C VAL A 31 71.11 -12.07 -34.54
N GLY A 32 70.75 -12.20 -35.83
CA GLY A 32 71.21 -13.25 -36.75
C GLY A 32 70.54 -14.63 -36.73
N GLY A 33 70.07 -15.08 -37.91
CA GLY A 33 69.94 -16.53 -38.20
C GLY A 33 68.62 -16.99 -38.83
N ASP A 34 68.57 -16.97 -40.17
CA ASP A 34 68.11 -18.03 -41.08
C ASP A 34 66.71 -18.68 -40.93
N LYS A 35 65.84 -18.35 -41.90
CA LYS A 35 64.81 -19.17 -42.60
C LYS A 35 64.33 -20.47 -41.95
N GLU A 36 63.02 -20.59 -41.67
CA GLU A 36 62.07 -21.51 -42.33
C GLU A 36 60.66 -21.33 -41.73
N THR A 37 59.65 -21.60 -42.56
CA THR A 37 58.22 -21.37 -42.35
C THR A 37 57.60 -22.27 -41.30
N ASP A 38 56.85 -21.70 -40.36
CA ASP A 38 55.64 -22.35 -39.85
C ASP A 38 54.63 -21.30 -39.38
N GLU A 39 53.38 -21.52 -39.77
CA GLU A 39 52.23 -20.64 -39.64
C GLU A 39 51.92 -20.37 -38.15
N LYS A 40 52.56 -19.36 -37.57
CA LYS A 40 52.08 -18.75 -36.34
C LYS A 40 50.86 -17.90 -36.66
N MET A 41 49.72 -18.58 -36.65
CA MET A 41 48.37 -18.05 -36.48
C MET A 41 48.43 -16.83 -35.56
N LYS A 42 48.39 -15.64 -36.17
CA LYS A 42 48.15 -14.37 -35.46
C LYS A 42 46.77 -14.55 -34.85
N GLU A 43 46.74 -14.89 -33.57
CA GLU A 43 45.59 -14.59 -32.73
C GLU A 43 45.47 -13.06 -32.75
N GLN A 44 44.76 -12.56 -33.75
CA GLN A 44 44.31 -11.18 -33.79
C GLN A 44 43.38 -11.06 -32.59
N ASP A 45 43.93 -10.55 -31.49
CA ASP A 45 43.14 -10.05 -30.39
C ASP A 45 42.32 -8.89 -30.97
N LYS A 46 41.13 -9.24 -31.44
CA LYS A 46 40.20 -8.33 -32.09
C LYS A 46 39.72 -7.42 -30.97
N MET A 47 40.31 -6.23 -30.87
CA MET A 47 39.81 -5.22 -29.97
C MET A 47 38.37 -4.87 -30.38
N GLU A 48 37.42 -5.44 -29.66
CA GLU A 48 36.00 -5.15 -29.82
C GLU A 48 35.74 -3.80 -29.17
N GLY A 49 35.72 -2.74 -29.99
CA GLY A 49 35.30 -1.41 -29.55
C GLY A 49 33.78 -1.35 -29.39
N PHE A 50 33.31 -0.64 -28.36
CA PHE A 50 31.89 -0.32 -28.21
C PHE A 50 31.39 0.46 -29.42
N THR A 51 30.23 0.07 -29.95
CA THR A 51 29.64 0.79 -31.07
C THR A 51 29.03 2.10 -30.58
N LEU A 52 29.14 3.19 -31.35
CA LEU A 52 28.46 4.45 -31.01
C LEU A 52 26.95 4.24 -30.87
N ILE A 53 26.37 3.35 -31.67
CA ILE A 53 24.95 3.03 -31.61
C ILE A 53 24.55 2.34 -30.30
N GLU A 54 25.43 1.55 -29.69
CA GLU A 54 25.17 0.89 -28.40
C GLU A 54 25.02 1.88 -27.25
N THR A 55 25.92 2.87 -27.16
CA THR A 55 25.80 3.93 -26.16
C THR A 55 24.55 4.79 -26.38
N LEU A 56 24.21 5.06 -27.64
CA LEU A 56 23.01 5.81 -28.01
C LEU A 56 21.74 5.05 -27.59
N VAL A 57 21.65 3.74 -27.89
CA VAL A 57 20.53 2.90 -27.50
C VAL A 57 20.43 2.77 -25.98
N ALA A 58 21.56 2.60 -25.29
CA ALA A 58 21.57 2.55 -23.82
C ALA A 58 21.03 3.85 -23.20
N MET A 59 21.43 5.01 -23.71
CA MET A 59 20.90 6.30 -23.26
C MET A 59 19.40 6.46 -23.57
N MET A 60 18.93 5.97 -24.72
CA MET A 60 17.50 5.97 -25.06
C MET A 60 16.68 5.14 -24.08
N VAL A 61 17.11 3.90 -23.81
CA VAL A 61 16.44 3.01 -22.85
C VAL A 61 16.47 3.61 -21.45
N LEU A 62 17.60 4.15 -21.01
CA LEU A 62 17.74 4.83 -19.72
C LEU A 62 16.75 5.99 -19.58
N SER A 63 16.62 6.82 -20.63
CA SER A 63 15.72 7.97 -20.62
C SER A 63 14.26 7.54 -20.46
N VAL A 64 13.83 6.53 -21.22
CA VAL A 64 12.46 5.98 -21.13
C VAL A 64 12.21 5.37 -19.75
N ALA A 65 13.17 4.58 -19.23
CA ALA A 65 13.06 3.97 -17.91
C ALA A 65 12.89 5.03 -16.81
N LEU A 66 13.66 6.11 -16.85
CA LEU A 66 13.56 7.20 -15.88
C LEU A 66 12.17 7.87 -15.91
N VAL A 67 11.63 8.14 -17.11
CA VAL A 67 10.29 8.72 -17.26
C VAL A 67 9.22 7.80 -16.65
N VAL A 68 9.29 6.50 -16.92
CA VAL A 68 8.35 5.52 -16.35
C VAL A 68 8.43 5.49 -14.83
N ILE A 69 9.64 5.49 -14.26
CA ILE A 69 9.84 5.50 -12.80
C ILE A 69 9.21 6.76 -12.18
N LEU A 70 9.43 7.94 -12.77
CA LEU A 70 8.85 9.19 -12.28
C LEU A 70 7.31 9.17 -12.35
N GLN A 71 6.74 8.60 -13.42
CA GLN A 71 5.29 8.44 -13.55
C GLN A 71 4.72 7.51 -12.48
N LEU A 72 5.40 6.40 -12.17
CA LEU A 72 4.99 5.48 -11.10
C LEU A 72 5.00 6.16 -9.73
N PHE A 73 6.04 6.92 -9.41
CA PHE A 73 6.08 7.68 -8.16
C PHE A 73 4.97 8.74 -8.08
N SER A 74 4.72 9.47 -9.17
CA SER A 74 3.63 10.44 -9.23
C SER A 74 2.26 9.78 -9.00
N GLY A 75 2.03 8.60 -9.60
CA GLY A 75 0.84 7.80 -9.36
C GLY A 75 0.72 7.33 -7.92
N GLY A 76 1.81 6.82 -7.34
CA GLY A 76 1.85 6.35 -5.94
C GLY A 76 1.55 7.46 -4.93
N LEU A 77 2.10 8.67 -5.12
CA LEU A 77 1.82 9.82 -4.25
C LEU A 77 0.34 10.24 -4.30
N LYS A 78 -0.27 10.23 -5.50
CA LYS A 78 -1.70 10.52 -5.66
C LYS A 78 -2.56 9.47 -4.97
N ALA A 79 -2.22 8.19 -5.13
CA ALA A 79 -2.92 7.10 -4.46
C ALA A 79 -2.79 7.19 -2.93
N GLY A 80 -1.61 7.56 -2.42
CA GLY A 80 -1.37 7.79 -1.00
C GLY A 80 -2.24 8.89 -0.42
N ARG A 81 -2.28 10.07 -1.06
CA ARG A 81 -3.16 11.19 -0.65
C ARG A 81 -4.63 10.81 -0.65
N LEU A 82 -5.08 10.08 -1.66
CA LEU A 82 -6.46 9.58 -1.72
C LEU A 82 -6.75 8.65 -0.53
N SER A 83 -5.83 7.75 -0.21
CA SER A 83 -5.97 6.84 0.94
C SER A 83 -6.03 7.60 2.27
N GLU A 84 -5.25 8.67 2.42
CA GLU A 84 -5.25 9.55 3.59
C GLU A 84 -6.60 10.26 3.75
N GLN A 85 -7.12 10.86 2.68
CA GLN A 85 -8.44 11.51 2.69
C GLN A 85 -9.58 10.54 3.03
N TYR A 86 -9.58 9.33 2.45
CA TYR A 86 -10.56 8.30 2.80
C TYR A 86 -10.46 7.91 4.28
N THR A 87 -9.24 7.79 4.80
CA THR A 87 -9.02 7.48 6.21
C THR A 87 -9.58 8.59 7.11
N ALA A 88 -9.31 9.85 6.76
CA ALA A 88 -9.87 11.02 7.46
C ALA A 88 -11.40 11.03 7.41
N ALA A 89 -12.00 10.79 6.23
CA ALA A 89 -13.46 10.71 6.09
C ALA A 89 -14.08 9.61 6.96
N VAL A 90 -13.41 8.44 7.08
CA VAL A 90 -13.85 7.35 7.97
C VAL A 90 -13.78 7.79 9.44
N PHE A 91 -12.72 8.47 9.85
CA PHE A 91 -12.61 8.98 11.22
C PHE A 91 -13.69 10.01 11.53
N HIS A 92 -13.91 10.98 10.66
CA HIS A 92 -14.98 11.97 10.80
C HIS A 92 -16.37 11.34 10.86
N ALA A 93 -16.64 10.35 10.00
CA ALA A 93 -17.92 9.64 10.02
C ALA A 93 -18.14 8.92 11.35
N ARG A 94 -17.09 8.24 11.86
CA ARG A 94 -17.13 7.54 13.16
C ARG A 94 -17.30 8.49 14.32
N GLU A 95 -16.55 9.59 14.34
CA GLU A 95 -16.66 10.63 15.36
C GLU A 95 -18.09 11.17 15.45
N LYS A 96 -18.67 11.56 14.31
CA LYS A 96 -20.06 12.05 14.25
C LYS A 96 -21.08 10.97 14.63
N MET A 97 -20.83 9.72 14.22
CA MET A 97 -21.68 8.59 14.63
C MET A 97 -21.66 8.38 16.14
N GLU A 98 -20.48 8.42 16.76
CA GLU A 98 -20.34 8.28 18.22
C GLU A 98 -21.02 9.44 18.96
N GLU A 99 -20.89 10.68 18.46
CA GLU A 99 -21.61 11.84 18.99
C GLU A 99 -23.14 11.63 19.01
N ILE A 100 -23.72 11.15 17.90
CA ILE A 100 -25.17 10.87 17.82
C ILE A 100 -25.56 9.68 18.71
N LEU A 101 -24.71 8.65 18.80
CA LEU A 101 -24.99 7.48 19.62
C LEU A 101 -24.99 7.81 21.13
N LEU A 102 -24.33 8.87 21.57
CA LEU A 102 -24.33 9.34 22.95
C LEU A 102 -25.64 10.03 23.38
N VAL A 103 -26.47 10.48 22.44
CA VAL A 103 -27.76 11.13 22.74
C VAL A 103 -28.73 10.10 23.33
N GLU A 104 -29.32 10.36 24.51
CA GLU A 104 -30.20 9.39 25.18
C GLU A 104 -31.54 9.19 24.45
N GLU A 105 -32.15 10.28 24.00
CA GLU A 105 -33.42 10.27 23.28
C GLU A 105 -33.19 10.65 21.81
N LEU A 106 -33.38 9.69 20.91
CA LEU A 106 -33.28 9.92 19.47
C LEU A 106 -34.65 10.30 18.92
N THR A 107 -34.65 11.27 18.02
CA THR A 107 -35.82 11.68 17.25
C THR A 107 -35.54 11.55 15.76
N ASP A 108 -36.59 11.42 14.96
CA ASP A 108 -36.47 11.43 13.50
C ASP A 108 -36.03 12.80 13.04
N GLU A 109 -34.78 12.89 12.59
CA GLU A 109 -34.19 14.15 12.17
C GLU A 109 -33.08 13.96 11.14
N VAL A 110 -32.85 15.03 10.39
CA VAL A 110 -31.73 15.15 9.46
C VAL A 110 -30.86 16.28 9.97
N LEU A 111 -29.61 15.96 10.25
CA LEU A 111 -28.59 16.89 10.71
C LEU A 111 -27.58 17.09 9.57
N GLU A 112 -27.09 18.31 9.41
CA GLU A 112 -26.04 18.62 8.44
C GLU A 112 -25.07 19.65 9.01
N GLY A 113 -23.85 19.63 8.51
CA GLY A 113 -22.84 20.57 8.91
C GLY A 113 -21.54 20.40 8.15
N ASP A 114 -20.58 21.22 8.53
CA ASP A 114 -19.22 21.18 8.03
C ASP A 114 -18.28 20.78 9.19
N PHE A 115 -17.19 20.12 8.87
CA PHE A 115 -16.05 20.00 9.79
C PHE A 115 -15.16 21.25 9.65
N ASP A 116 -14.17 21.41 10.52
CA ASP A 116 -13.19 22.52 10.45
C ASP A 116 -12.29 22.45 9.19
N ASP A 117 -12.37 21.36 8.45
CA ASP A 117 -11.60 21.08 7.23
C ASP A 117 -12.49 21.09 5.96
N GLU A 118 -12.04 20.47 4.87
CA GLU A 118 -12.75 20.42 3.57
C GLU A 118 -13.93 19.41 3.55
N PHE A 119 -14.20 18.74 4.67
CA PHE A 119 -15.21 17.70 4.80
C PHE A 119 -16.55 18.29 5.25
N LYS A 120 -17.62 17.84 4.59
CA LYS A 120 -19.01 18.15 4.94
C LYS A 120 -19.69 16.89 5.41
N TRP A 121 -20.62 16.97 6.34
CA TRP A 121 -21.35 15.80 6.81
C TRP A 121 -22.86 16.00 6.80
N LYS A 122 -23.55 14.88 6.68
CA LYS A 122 -24.99 14.77 6.81
C LYS A 122 -25.31 13.51 7.60
N ALA A 123 -26.14 13.64 8.63
CA ALA A 123 -26.66 12.51 9.38
C ALA A 123 -28.17 12.44 9.23
N GLU A 124 -28.69 11.21 9.13
CA GLU A 124 -30.10 10.92 8.97
C GLU A 124 -30.49 9.87 10.01
N ILE A 125 -31.42 10.21 10.88
CA ILE A 125 -31.94 9.37 11.96
C ILE A 125 -33.38 9.03 11.61
N VAL A 126 -33.67 7.73 11.47
CA VAL A 126 -34.98 7.22 11.06
C VAL A 126 -35.46 6.15 12.01
N PHE A 127 -36.61 6.38 12.63
CA PHE A 127 -37.33 5.42 13.44
C PHE A 127 -37.86 4.29 12.56
N LEU A 128 -37.56 3.06 12.95
CA LEU A 128 -38.05 1.87 12.30
C LEU A 128 -39.29 1.39 13.04
N GLU A 129 -40.46 1.71 12.48
CA GLU A 129 -41.73 1.20 13.00
C GLU A 129 -41.76 -0.34 12.93
N PRO A 130 -42.01 -1.04 14.04
CA PRO A 130 -42.21 -2.48 14.01
C PRO A 130 -43.54 -2.82 13.30
N PRO A 131 -43.67 -4.04 12.74
CA PRO A 131 -44.92 -4.50 12.12
C PRO A 131 -46.11 -4.42 13.10
N GLU A 132 -47.33 -4.14 12.61
CA GLU A 132 -48.50 -3.93 13.48
C GLU A 132 -48.78 -5.08 14.44
N GLU A 133 -48.50 -6.31 14.02
CA GLU A 133 -48.65 -7.53 14.82
C GLU A 133 -47.72 -7.55 16.05
N GLU A 134 -46.55 -6.93 15.94
CA GLU A 134 -45.49 -6.91 16.97
C GLU A 134 -45.44 -5.57 17.73
N LYS A 135 -46.13 -4.52 17.23
CA LYS A 135 -46.14 -3.15 17.84
C LYS A 135 -46.49 -3.16 19.33
N ALA A 136 -47.43 -4.02 19.74
CA ALA A 136 -47.88 -4.14 21.13
C ALA A 136 -46.92 -4.94 22.02
N GLU A 137 -46.12 -5.84 21.43
CA GLU A 137 -45.17 -6.70 22.15
C GLU A 137 -43.78 -6.07 22.25
N THR A 138 -43.45 -5.17 21.31
CA THR A 138 -42.12 -4.55 21.22
C THR A 138 -41.92 -3.49 22.31
N GLN A 139 -41.04 -3.81 23.27
CA GLN A 139 -40.67 -2.94 24.41
C GLN A 139 -39.50 -1.99 24.09
N PHE A 140 -39.04 -1.98 22.84
CA PHE A 140 -37.89 -1.22 22.39
C PHE A 140 -38.24 -0.42 21.13
N ASP A 141 -37.61 0.72 20.97
CA ASP A 141 -37.64 1.53 19.76
C ASP A 141 -36.32 1.32 19.00
N THR A 142 -36.39 1.14 17.69
CA THR A 142 -35.22 0.93 16.84
C THR A 142 -35.06 2.12 15.91
N PHE A 143 -33.86 2.68 15.86
CA PHE A 143 -33.49 3.78 14.98
C PHE A 143 -32.38 3.34 14.04
N ASN A 144 -32.52 3.65 12.76
CA ASN A 144 -31.45 3.58 11.78
C ASN A 144 -30.78 4.94 11.69
N ILE A 145 -29.49 4.98 11.96
CA ILE A 145 -28.67 6.18 11.93
C ILE A 145 -27.70 6.02 10.78
N ARG A 146 -27.78 6.91 9.79
CA ARG A 146 -26.86 6.99 8.66
C ARG A 146 -26.04 8.27 8.78
N VAL A 147 -24.73 8.17 8.61
CA VAL A 147 -23.81 9.31 8.56
C VAL A 147 -23.06 9.25 7.24
N GLU A 148 -23.15 10.33 6.48
CA GLU A 148 -22.49 10.54 5.20
C GLU A 148 -21.48 11.69 5.32
N VAL A 149 -20.25 11.46 4.88
CA VAL A 149 -19.19 12.46 4.81
C VAL A 149 -18.81 12.69 3.36
N ASN A 150 -18.80 13.94 2.94
CA ASN A 150 -18.59 14.41 1.58
C ASN A 150 -17.37 15.33 1.49
N TRP A 151 -16.55 15.17 0.45
CA TRP A 151 -15.41 16.05 0.16
C TRP A 151 -15.13 16.13 -1.34
N ASN A 152 -14.29 17.08 -1.74
CA ASN A 152 -13.86 17.24 -3.13
C ASN A 152 -12.41 16.77 -3.29
N GLU A 153 -12.16 15.95 -4.31
CA GLU A 153 -10.82 15.60 -4.77
C GLU A 153 -10.63 16.21 -6.16
N GLY A 154 -10.04 17.41 -6.21
CA GLY A 154 -10.03 18.26 -7.40
C GLY A 154 -11.45 18.64 -7.82
N GLU A 155 -11.86 18.27 -9.03
CA GLU A 155 -13.23 18.49 -9.52
C GLU A 155 -14.21 17.35 -9.17
N ARG A 156 -13.71 16.24 -8.62
CA ARG A 156 -14.54 15.06 -8.33
C ARG A 156 -15.08 15.12 -6.91
N LYS A 157 -16.40 15.08 -6.76
CA LYS A 157 -17.05 14.84 -5.46
C LYS A 157 -16.84 13.39 -5.03
N LYS A 158 -16.47 13.20 -3.78
CA LYS A 158 -16.31 11.92 -3.10
C LYS A 158 -17.19 11.91 -1.86
N HIS A 159 -17.66 10.72 -1.50
CA HIS A 159 -18.42 10.52 -0.28
C HIS A 159 -18.06 9.19 0.36
N PHE A 160 -18.33 9.08 1.65
CA PHE A 160 -18.23 7.89 2.47
C PHE A 160 -19.44 7.83 3.41
N GLU A 161 -20.06 6.66 3.51
CA GLU A 161 -21.27 6.46 4.32
C GLU A 161 -21.06 5.31 5.31
N ILE A 162 -21.55 5.48 6.53
CA ILE A 162 -21.73 4.41 7.52
C ILE A 162 -23.14 4.47 8.10
N SER A 163 -23.68 3.29 8.42
CA SER A 163 -24.99 3.16 9.06
C SER A 163 -24.92 2.24 10.27
N THR A 164 -25.71 2.54 11.29
CA THR A 164 -25.87 1.68 12.47
C THR A 164 -27.32 1.64 12.91
N LEU A 165 -27.68 0.57 13.62
CA LEU A 165 -28.97 0.45 14.29
C LEU A 165 -28.78 0.67 15.79
N LYS A 166 -29.55 1.60 16.35
CA LYS A 166 -29.62 1.82 17.80
C LYS A 166 -30.97 1.37 18.32
N ILE A 167 -30.93 0.58 19.38
CA ILE A 167 -32.12 0.09 20.09
C ILE A 167 -32.18 0.85 21.41
N THR A 168 -33.31 1.50 21.69
CA THR A 168 -33.59 2.15 22.97
C THR A 168 -34.80 1.49 23.63
N GLY A 169 -34.82 1.45 24.97
CA GLY A 169 -35.99 0.94 25.69
C GLY A 169 -37.12 1.96 25.66
N LYS A 170 -38.36 1.52 25.45
CA LYS A 170 -39.53 2.39 25.64
C LYS A 170 -39.61 2.78 27.12
N SER A 171 -39.38 4.05 27.44
CA SER A 171 -39.57 4.55 28.80
C SER A 171 -41.08 4.53 29.11
N THR A 172 -41.52 3.51 29.85
CA THR A 172 -42.87 3.49 30.42
C THR A 172 -42.93 4.51 31.54
N GLU A 173 -43.33 5.73 31.20
CA GLU A 173 -43.48 6.83 32.15
C GLU A 173 -44.47 6.44 33.25
N LYS A 174 -43.95 6.18 34.45
CA LYS A 174 -44.74 6.01 35.68
C LYS A 174 -45.46 7.32 36.00
N LYS A 175 -46.66 7.51 35.45
CA LYS A 175 -47.71 8.32 36.11
C LYS A 175 -48.18 7.60 37.38
N LYS A 176 -47.35 7.58 38.44
CA LYS A 176 -47.89 7.38 39.79
C LYS A 176 -48.28 8.75 40.33
N ALA A 177 -49.56 9.04 40.16
CA ALA A 177 -50.25 10.13 40.81
C ALA A 177 -49.78 10.30 42.25
N LYS A 178 -49.25 11.49 42.54
CA LYS A 178 -49.16 12.03 43.89
C LYS A 178 -50.59 12.36 44.31
N SER A 179 -51.33 11.34 44.74
CA SER A 179 -52.66 11.47 45.34
C SER A 179 -52.62 10.86 46.73
N GLY A 180 -52.67 11.73 47.73
CA GLY A 180 -53.18 11.44 49.07
C GLY A 180 -52.27 10.64 50.00
N ALA A 181 -51.60 11.34 50.92
CA ALA A 181 -51.87 11.30 52.36
C ALA A 181 -51.03 12.37 53.07
#